data_AF-A0A7W5YSH4-F1
#
_entry.id   AF-A0A7W5YSH4-F1
#
_cell.length_a   1.000
_cell.length_b   1.000
_cell.length_c   1.000
_cell.angle_alpha   90.00
_cell.angle_beta   90.00
_cell.angle_gamma   90.00
#
_symmetry.space_group_name_H-M   'P 1'
#
loop_
_entity.id
_entity.type
_entity.pdbx_description
1 polymer ?
#
loop_
_entity_poly.entity_id
_entity_poly.type
_entity_poly.pdbx_seq_one_letter_code
_entity_poly.pdbx_strand_id
1 'polypeptide(L)' 'MVGQTLAAQAPAPDDRNYPGALGTTEMNLNALEHIAHTSVEQGVHSGQPRLMKEIAERGIAEGHGGDNYMAVFEILKRR' A
#
# COMPACT_ATOMS: atom_id res chain seq x y z
N MET A 1 8.74 -9.53 18.03
CA MET A 1 7.28 -9.32 17.87
C MET A 1 6.87 -9.09 16.41
N VAL A 2 7.64 -8.32 15.61
CA VAL A 2 7.37 -8.11 14.15
C VAL A 2 7.42 -9.40 13.31
N GLY A 3 8.33 -10.34 13.63
CA GLY A 3 8.46 -11.58 12.86
C GLY A 3 7.23 -12.50 12.91
N GLN A 4 6.52 -12.55 14.05
CA GLN A 4 5.32 -13.39 14.18
C GLN A 4 4.12 -12.80 13.47
N THR A 5 3.96 -11.46 13.49
CA THR A 5 2.90 -10.77 12.75
C THR A 5 3.12 -10.85 11.25
N LEU A 6 4.37 -10.71 10.77
CA LEU A 6 4.68 -10.83 9.35
C LEU A 6 4.44 -12.27 8.83
N ALA A 7 4.80 -13.28 9.62
CA ALA A 7 4.53 -14.68 9.30
C ALA A 7 3.02 -14.98 9.22
N ALA A 8 2.21 -14.40 10.12
CA ALA A 8 0.76 -14.56 10.09
C ALA A 8 0.07 -13.90 8.88
N GLN A 9 0.72 -12.92 8.26
CA GLN A 9 0.22 -12.24 7.05
C GLN A 9 0.70 -12.91 5.76
N ALA A 10 1.70 -13.80 5.82
CA ALA A 10 2.31 -14.44 4.66
C ALA A 10 1.35 -15.23 3.75
N PRO A 11 0.28 -15.90 4.24
CA PRO A 11 -0.66 -16.61 3.36
C PRO A 11 -1.52 -15.68 2.48
N ALA A 12 -1.72 -14.42 2.88
CA ALA A 12 -2.66 -13.54 2.19
C ALA A 12 -2.31 -13.27 0.70
N PRO A 13 -1.04 -13.01 0.33
CA PRO A 13 -0.62 -12.94 -1.07
C PRO A 13 -0.74 -14.26 -1.85
N ASP A 14 -0.49 -15.41 -1.20
CA ASP A 14 -0.60 -16.73 -1.85
C ASP A 14 -2.06 -17.05 -2.19
N ASP A 15 -2.97 -16.78 -1.26
CA ASP A 15 -4.42 -16.97 -1.42
C ASP A 15 -5.12 -15.79 -2.14
N ARG A 16 -4.36 -14.73 -2.47
CA ARG A 16 -4.86 -13.47 -3.07
C ARG A 16 -6.03 -12.87 -2.30
N ASN A 17 -5.99 -12.96 -0.98
CA ASN A 17 -7.04 -12.50 -0.08
C ASN A 17 -6.52 -11.34 0.78
N TYR A 18 -7.04 -10.13 0.56
CA TYR A 18 -6.55 -8.90 1.17
C TYR A 18 -7.66 -8.17 1.95
N PRO A 19 -8.09 -8.68 3.13
CA PRO A 19 -9.22 -8.12 3.85
C PRO A 19 -8.96 -6.68 4.33
N GLY A 20 -9.75 -5.72 3.83
CA GLY A 20 -9.60 -4.29 4.15
C GLY A 20 -10.08 -3.85 5.54
N ALA A 21 -10.57 -4.77 6.40
CA ALA A 21 -11.20 -4.44 7.68
C ALA A 21 -10.31 -3.64 8.66
N LEU A 22 -8.98 -3.75 8.53
CA LEU A 22 -8.02 -3.02 9.35
C LEU A 22 -7.41 -1.79 8.65
N GLY A 23 -7.82 -1.53 7.40
CA GLY A 23 -7.31 -0.43 6.59
C GLY A 23 -7.32 -0.80 5.11
N THR A 24 -7.83 0.10 4.29
CA THR A 24 -7.97 -0.08 2.84
C THR A 24 -6.85 0.59 2.05
N THR A 25 -6.71 0.26 0.77
CA THR A 25 -5.77 0.91 -0.14
C THR A 25 -6.10 2.40 -0.30
N GLU A 26 -7.39 2.77 -0.33
CA GLU A 26 -7.82 4.18 -0.35
C GLU A 26 -7.38 4.95 0.91
N MET A 27 -7.53 4.34 2.09
CA MET A 27 -7.04 4.95 3.33
C MET A 27 -5.52 5.14 3.31
N ASN A 28 -4.78 4.17 2.77
CA ASN A 28 -3.33 4.25 2.65
C ASN A 28 -2.91 5.28 1.59
N LEU A 29 -3.66 5.44 0.50
CA LEU A 29 -3.43 6.50 -0.49
C LEU A 29 -3.49 7.89 0.17
N ASN A 30 -4.52 8.17 0.97
CA ASN A 30 -4.63 9.43 1.71
C ASN A 30 -3.42 9.65 2.64
N ALA A 31 -2.96 8.60 3.33
CA ALA A 31 -1.76 8.69 4.17
C ALA A 31 -0.50 8.98 3.34
N LEU A 32 -0.33 8.32 2.19
CA LEU A 32 0.81 8.52 1.29
C LEU A 32 0.84 9.92 0.68
N GLU A 33 -0.32 10.52 0.39
CA GLU A 33 -0.42 11.91 -0.03
C GLU A 33 0.13 12.87 1.02
N HIS A 34 -0.30 12.70 2.28
CA HIS A 34 0.23 13.51 3.38
C HIS A 34 1.73 13.32 3.58
N ILE A 35 2.21 12.07 3.58
CA ILE A 35 3.64 11.78 3.73
C ILE A 35 4.45 12.40 2.59
N ALA A 36 4.01 12.28 1.35
CA ALA A 36 4.70 12.85 0.19
C ALA A 36 4.72 14.38 0.24
N HIS A 37 3.60 15.00 0.63
CA HIS A 37 3.49 16.45 0.79
C HIS A 37 4.42 16.97 1.89
N THR A 38 4.30 16.44 3.11
CA THR A 38 5.12 16.86 4.26
C THR A 38 6.60 16.58 4.04
N SER A 39 6.97 15.52 3.31
CA SER A 39 8.37 15.30 2.93
C SER A 39 8.94 16.50 2.18
N VAL A 40 8.21 17.04 1.19
CA VAL A 40 8.64 18.24 0.45
C VAL A 40 8.72 19.47 1.36
N GLU A 41 7.70 19.69 2.20
CA GLU A 41 7.68 20.83 3.13
C GLU A 41 8.86 20.83 4.10
N GLN A 42 9.29 19.64 4.53
CA GLN A 42 10.39 19.47 5.48
C GLN A 42 11.76 19.32 4.81
N GLY A 43 11.85 19.46 3.48
CA GLY A 43 13.11 19.28 2.75
C GLY A 43 13.64 17.84 2.74
N VAL A 44 12.77 16.86 3.00
CA VAL A 44 13.07 15.42 2.95
C VAL A 44 12.80 14.88 1.54
N HIS A 45 13.64 13.95 1.08
CA HIS A 45 13.47 13.34 -0.24
C HIS A 45 12.13 12.59 -0.36
N SER A 46 11.28 13.02 -1.30
CA SER A 46 9.90 12.50 -1.45
C SER A 46 9.73 11.42 -2.53
N GLY A 47 10.81 10.97 -3.17
CA GLY A 47 10.70 10.02 -4.30
C GLY A 47 10.06 8.67 -3.91
N GLN A 48 10.43 8.09 -2.77
CA GLN A 48 9.83 6.83 -2.30
C GLN A 48 8.33 6.95 -1.98
N PRO A 49 7.87 7.89 -1.14
CA PRO A 49 6.43 8.01 -0.86
C PRO A 49 5.61 8.35 -2.11
N ARG A 50 6.17 9.10 -3.07
CA ARG A 50 5.51 9.34 -4.37
C ARG A 50 5.35 8.06 -5.19
N LEU A 51 6.40 7.25 -5.29
CA LEU A 51 6.32 5.96 -5.99
C LEU A 51 5.30 5.03 -5.34
N MET A 52 5.27 4.98 -4.00
CA MET A 52 4.27 4.19 -3.26
C MET A 52 2.85 4.69 -3.53
N LYS A 53 2.64 6.01 -3.55
CA LYS A 53 1.37 6.64 -3.94
C LYS A 53 0.94 6.20 -5.34
N GLU A 54 1.83 6.26 -6.33
CA GLU A 54 1.55 5.86 -7.71
C GLU A 54 1.19 4.37 -7.85
N ILE A 55 1.79 3.50 -7.03
CA ILE A 55 1.42 2.09 -6.97
C ILE A 55 0.02 1.92 -6.37
N ALA A 56 -0.31 2.64 -5.31
CA ALA A 56 -1.63 2.61 -4.68
C ALA A 56 -2.73 3.10 -5.64
N GLU A 57 -2.48 4.20 -6.37
CA GLU A 57 -3.38 4.74 -7.39
C GLU A 57 -3.69 3.71 -8.48
N ARG A 58 -2.66 2.99 -8.96
CA ARG A 58 -2.85 1.88 -9.90
C ARG A 58 -3.67 0.74 -9.30
N GLY A 59 -3.39 0.36 -8.04
CA GLY A 59 -4.17 -0.64 -7.32
C GLY A 59 -5.66 -0.30 -7.24
N ILE A 60 -5.97 0.94 -6.90
CA ILE A 60 -7.36 1.45 -6.84
C ILE A 60 -8.00 1.41 -8.22
N ALA A 61 -7.30 1.85 -9.27
CA ALA A 61 -7.79 1.82 -10.64
C ALA A 61 -8.08 0.39 -11.16
N GLU A 62 -7.38 -0.62 -10.62
CA GLU A 62 -7.60 -2.04 -10.91
C GLU A 62 -8.66 -2.71 -10.02
N GLY A 63 -9.27 -1.96 -9.09
CA GLY A 63 -10.38 -2.44 -8.25
C GLY A 63 -9.99 -2.83 -6.82
N HIS A 64 -8.74 -2.61 -6.40
CA HIS A 64 -8.26 -2.96 -5.06
C HIS A 64 -8.44 -1.85 -4.02
N GLY A 65 -9.34 -0.89 -4.26
CA GLY A 65 -9.53 0.27 -3.39
C GLY A 65 -9.98 -0.09 -1.98
N GLY A 66 -10.94 -1.02 -1.88
CA GLY A 66 -11.46 -1.53 -0.60
C GLY A 66 -10.62 -2.64 0.04
N ASP A 67 -9.63 -3.17 -0.68
CA ASP A 67 -8.74 -4.21 -0.18
C ASP A 67 -7.68 -3.62 0.76
N ASN A 68 -7.05 -4.47 1.56
CA ASN A 68 -5.87 -4.07 2.33
C ASN A 68 -4.74 -3.61 1.40
N TYR A 69 -3.91 -2.68 1.86
CA TYR A 69 -2.78 -2.15 1.11
C TYR A 69 -1.81 -3.22 0.58
N MET A 70 -1.75 -4.42 1.18
CA MET A 70 -0.97 -5.54 0.65
C MET A 70 -1.40 -5.98 -0.75
N ALA A 71 -2.61 -5.64 -1.21
CA ALA A 71 -3.08 -5.88 -2.57
C ALA A 71 -2.21 -5.21 -3.66
N VAL A 72 -1.37 -4.22 -3.31
CA VAL A 72 -0.34 -3.68 -4.23
C VAL A 72 0.62 -4.75 -4.76
N PHE A 73 0.72 -5.90 -4.07
CA PHE A 73 1.45 -7.06 -4.57
C PHE A 73 0.97 -7.51 -5.95
N GLU A 74 -0.33 -7.43 -6.23
CA GLU A 74 -0.90 -7.78 -7.53
C GLU A 74 -0.37 -6.87 -8.64
N ILE A 75 -0.11 -5.59 -8.32
CA ILE A 75 0.48 -4.62 -9.24
C ILE A 75 1.95 -4.93 -9.49
N LEU A 76 2.69 -5.28 -8.44
CA LEU A 76 4.12 -5.57 -8.51
C LEU A 76 4.45 -6.90 -9.22
N LYS A 77 3.52 -7.86 -9.19
CA LYS A 77 3.69 -9.16 -9.85
C LYS A 77 3.56 -9.08 -11.37
N ARG A 78 2.92 -8.03 -11.90
CA ARG A 78 2.77 -7.81 -13.35
C ARG A 78 4.14 -7.45 -13.95
N ARG A 79 4.45 -8.04 -15.12
CA ARG A 79 5.68 -7.77 -15.87
C ARG A 79 5.49 -6.61 -16.84
#